data_AF-A0A224Z2N7-F1
#
_entry.id   AF-A0A224Z2N7-F1
#
_cell.length_a   1.000
_cell.length_b   1.000
_cell.length_c   1.000
_cell.angle_alpha   90.00
_cell.angle_beta   90.00
_cell.angle_gamma   90.00
#
_symmetry.space_group_name_H-M   'P 1'
#
loop_
_entity.id
_entity.type
_entity.pdbx_description
1 polymer ?
#
loop_
_entity_poly.entity_id
_entity_poly.type
_entity_poly.pdbx_seq_one_letter_code
_entity_poly.pdbx_strand_id
1 'polypeptide(L)'
;MNVALVALLLSAVAITSSSGTTLIDCASFTCTADRCSERQCPCGTYKDHCGCCDLCYTCPGAQCNLWLLDVCTQNHKCVLEDPDKPFEIGGMGHCTLINATETSHTSK
;
A
#
# COMPACT_ATOMS: atom_id res chain seq x y z
N MET A 1 -39.20 -9.74 -28.01
CA MET A 1 -38.11 -9.04 -27.31
C MET A 1 -38.68 -7.73 -26.80
N ASN A 2 -38.85 -7.59 -25.49
CA ASN A 2 -39.62 -6.48 -24.92
C ASN A 2 -38.69 -5.26 -24.79
N VAL A 3 -38.89 -4.27 -25.66
CA VAL A 3 -38.02 -3.07 -25.80
C VAL A 3 -37.89 -2.32 -24.46
N ALA A 4 -38.94 -2.33 -23.64
CA ALA A 4 -38.94 -1.77 -22.30
C ALA A 4 -37.94 -2.48 -21.36
N LEU A 5 -37.80 -3.80 -21.49
CA LEU A 5 -36.89 -4.61 -20.68
C LEU A 5 -35.43 -4.35 -21.07
N VAL A 6 -35.17 -4.17 -22.37
CA VAL A 6 -33.83 -3.84 -22.89
C VAL A 6 -33.40 -2.43 -22.46
N ALA A 7 -34.32 -1.46 -22.51
CA ALA A 7 -34.06 -0.09 -22.05
C ALA A 7 -33.79 -0.01 -20.54
N LEU A 8 -34.51 -0.79 -19.73
CA LEU A 8 -34.30 -0.88 -18.28
C LEU A 8 -32.94 -1.50 -17.90
N LEU A 9 -32.45 -2.47 -18.68
CA LEU A 9 -31.15 -3.08 -18.43
C LEU A 9 -29.99 -2.14 -18.80
N LEU A 10 -30.14 -1.37 -19.88
CA LEU A 10 -29.13 -0.39 -20.30
C LEU A 10 -29.00 0.80 -19.33
N SER A 11 -30.10 1.27 -18.75
CA SER A 11 -30.06 2.34 -17.74
C SER A 11 -29.40 1.88 -16.44
N ALA A 12 -29.59 0.62 -16.03
CA ALA A 12 -28.96 0.07 -14.83
C ALA A 12 -27.42 -0.03 -14.94
N VAL A 13 -26.90 -0.37 -16.12
CA VAL A 13 -25.43 -0.47 -16.37
C VAL A 13 -24.75 0.90 -16.38
N ALA A 14 -25.46 1.97 -16.77
CA ALA A 14 -24.89 3.32 -16.80
C ALA A 14 -24.72 3.96 -15.41
N ILE A 15 -25.37 3.43 -14.37
CA ILE A 15 -25.35 3.99 -13.01
C ILE A 15 -24.22 3.39 -12.16
N THR A 16 -23.66 2.23 -12.54
CA THR A 16 -22.66 1.52 -11.72
C THR A 16 -21.21 1.94 -11.99
N SER A 17 -20.96 2.89 -12.89
CA SER A 17 -19.61 3.36 -13.24
C SER A 17 -19.21 4.62 -12.47
N SER A 18 -18.93 4.50 -11.17
CA SER A 18 -17.97 5.41 -10.54
C SER A 18 -17.31 4.78 -9.32
N SER A 19 -16.15 4.17 -9.56
CA SER A 19 -15.16 3.94 -8.51
C SER A 19 -13.83 4.44 -9.06
N GLY A 20 -13.69 5.77 -9.07
CA GLY A 20 -12.41 6.42 -9.32
C GLY A 20 -11.77 6.72 -7.98
N THR A 21 -10.65 6.07 -7.67
CA THR A 21 -9.73 6.57 -6.64
C THR A 21 -9.26 7.94 -7.12
N THR A 22 -9.75 9.02 -6.51
CA THR A 22 -9.28 10.36 -6.85
C THR A 22 -7.77 10.43 -6.61
N LEU A 23 -7.01 10.84 -7.62
CA LEU A 23 -5.58 11.10 -7.48
C LEU A 23 -5.39 12.12 -6.35
N ILE A 24 -4.37 11.90 -5.51
CA ILE A 24 -4.00 12.88 -4.47
C ILE A 24 -3.48 14.13 -5.18
N ASP A 25 -4.20 15.23 -5.03
CA ASP A 25 -3.75 16.54 -5.52
C ASP A 25 -2.77 17.17 -4.54
N CYS A 26 -1.48 16.92 -4.75
CA CYS A 26 -0.43 17.51 -3.93
C CYS A 26 -0.23 19.02 -4.20
N ALA A 27 -0.75 19.57 -5.30
CA ALA A 27 -0.52 20.97 -5.66
C ALA A 27 -1.41 21.94 -4.87
N SER A 28 -2.60 21.51 -4.44
CA SER A 28 -3.47 22.29 -3.55
C SER A 28 -3.01 22.28 -2.08
N PHE A 29 -2.04 21.44 -1.73
CA PHE A 29 -1.50 21.33 -0.38
C PHE A 29 -0.20 22.15 -0.23
N THR A 30 -0.22 23.17 0.62
CA THR A 30 1.02 23.84 1.04
C THR A 30 1.65 23.05 2.17
N CYS A 31 2.84 22.50 1.93
CA CYS A 31 3.59 21.78 2.96
C CYS A 31 4.08 22.74 4.04
N THR A 32 3.64 22.52 5.27
CA THR A 32 4.12 23.26 6.44
C THR A 32 4.53 22.29 7.53
N ALA A 33 5.74 22.46 8.08
CA ALA A 33 6.36 21.49 8.98
C ALA A 33 5.58 21.27 10.28
N ASP A 34 4.81 22.26 10.72
CA ASP A 34 3.91 22.21 11.88
C ASP A 34 2.74 21.22 11.72
N ARG A 35 2.42 20.80 10.49
CA ARG A 35 1.39 19.79 10.22
C ARG A 35 1.92 18.36 10.27
N CYS A 36 3.23 18.19 10.37
CA CYS A 36 3.85 16.87 10.46
C CYS A 36 3.99 16.45 11.92
N SER A 37 3.64 15.21 12.21
CA SER A 37 3.90 14.63 13.54
C SER A 37 5.40 14.39 13.71
N GLU A 38 5.95 14.83 14.83
CA GLU A 38 7.30 14.44 15.25
C GLU A 38 7.34 12.94 15.54
N ARG A 39 8.32 12.23 14.96
CA ARG A 39 8.51 10.80 15.17
C ARG A 39 9.98 10.47 15.38
N GLN A 40 10.23 9.49 16.23
CA GLN A 40 11.55 8.88 16.35
C GLN A 40 11.62 7.69 15.39
N CYS A 41 12.37 7.85 14.30
CA CYS A 41 12.51 6.82 13.27
C CYS A 41 13.92 6.19 13.33
N PRO A 42 14.12 5.12 14.13
CA PRO A 42 15.45 4.55 14.36
C PRO A 42 16.09 3.94 13.11
N CYS A 43 15.29 3.61 12.09
CA CYS A 43 15.73 2.98 10.84
C CYS A 43 15.66 3.92 9.64
N GLY A 44 15.60 5.24 9.91
CA GLY A 44 15.53 6.30 8.90
C GLY A 44 14.10 6.71 8.54
N THR A 45 14.01 7.75 7.72
CA THR A 45 12.75 8.34 7.26
C THR A 45 12.62 8.32 5.75
N TYR A 46 11.38 8.36 5.27
CA TYR A 46 11.03 8.66 3.88
C TYR A 46 9.95 9.72 3.83
N LYS A 47 9.81 10.40 2.69
CA LYS A 47 8.73 11.36 2.51
C LYS A 47 7.42 10.67 2.20
N ASP A 48 6.32 11.25 2.69
CA ASP A 48 4.97 10.89 2.27
C ASP A 48 4.78 11.05 0.74
N HIS A 49 3.60 10.67 0.25
CA HIS A 49 3.28 10.70 -1.17
C HIS A 49 3.47 12.09 -1.83
N CYS A 50 3.25 13.17 -1.08
CA CYS A 50 3.39 14.53 -1.57
C CYS A 50 4.77 15.16 -1.30
N GLY A 51 5.71 14.40 -0.74
CA GLY A 51 7.06 14.90 -0.45
C GLY A 51 7.16 15.74 0.81
N CYS A 52 6.11 15.82 1.65
CA CYS A 52 6.03 16.79 2.74
C CYS A 52 6.57 16.23 4.06
N CYS A 53 5.81 15.36 4.71
CA CYS A 53 6.14 14.85 6.03
C CYS A 53 7.08 13.66 5.97
N ASP A 54 7.93 13.55 6.98
CA ASP A 54 8.77 12.37 7.20
C ASP A 54 7.95 11.25 7.87
N LEU A 55 7.97 10.09 7.25
CA LEU A 55 7.39 8.83 7.72
C LEU A 55 8.54 7.88 8.11
N CYS A 56 8.31 7.01 9.09
CA CYS A 56 9.33 6.07 9.52
C CYS A 56 9.35 4.82 8.64
N TYR A 57 10.53 4.38 8.24
CA TYR A 57 10.70 3.03 7.72
C TYR A 57 10.48 1.97 8.82
N THR A 58 9.95 0.82 8.42
CA THR A 58 10.00 -0.40 9.22
C THR A 58 11.42 -0.98 9.22
N CYS A 59 11.91 -1.31 10.41
CA CYS A 59 13.29 -1.77 10.61
C CYS A 59 13.57 -3.16 10.02
N PRO A 60 14.84 -3.48 9.72
CA PRO A 60 15.26 -4.83 9.34
C PRO A 60 14.77 -5.88 10.34
N GLY A 61 14.16 -6.96 9.84
CA GLY A 61 13.64 -8.06 10.64
C GLY A 61 12.38 -7.75 11.46
N ALA A 62 11.88 -6.51 11.46
CA ALA A 62 10.61 -6.19 12.11
C ALA A 62 9.42 -6.66 11.26
N GLN A 63 8.29 -6.87 11.92
CA GLN A 63 7.03 -7.19 11.26
C GLN A 63 6.57 -6.00 10.40
N CYS A 64 6.10 -6.30 9.20
CA CYS A 64 5.53 -5.34 8.25
C CYS A 64 4.17 -5.84 7.77
N ASN A 65 3.32 -4.91 7.37
CA ASN A 65 2.00 -5.20 6.85
C ASN A 65 1.77 -4.53 5.48
N LEU A 66 1.68 -5.34 4.43
CA LEU A 66 1.40 -4.87 3.06
C LEU A 66 0.00 -4.25 2.91
N TRP A 67 -0.97 -4.65 3.73
CA TRP A 67 -2.31 -4.03 3.74
C TRP A 67 -2.25 -2.59 4.28
N LEU A 68 -1.38 -2.35 5.28
CA LEU A 68 -1.14 -1.02 5.83
C LEU A 68 -0.09 -0.22 5.04
N LEU A 69 0.45 -0.80 3.96
CA LEU A 69 1.47 -0.22 3.10
C LEU A 69 2.76 0.15 3.87
N ASP A 70 3.14 -0.68 4.84
CA ASP A 70 4.39 -0.50 5.57
C ASP A 70 5.59 -0.56 4.62
N VAL A 71 6.50 0.41 4.75
CA VAL A 71 7.69 0.52 3.91
C VAL A 71 8.92 0.13 4.72
N CYS A 72 9.61 -0.94 4.29
CA CYS A 72 10.87 -1.35 4.89
C CYS A 72 12.02 -0.38 4.56
N THR A 73 13.03 -0.31 5.44
CA THR A 73 14.25 0.46 5.18
C THR A 73 14.99 0.00 3.91
N GLN A 74 15.96 0.78 3.45
CA GLN A 74 16.68 0.53 2.20
C GLN A 74 17.21 -0.92 2.11
N ASN A 75 17.15 -1.50 0.91
CA ASN A 75 17.57 -2.87 0.58
C ASN A 75 16.76 -3.99 1.26
N HIS A 76 15.64 -3.67 1.91
CA HIS A 76 14.71 -4.64 2.48
C HIS A 76 13.35 -4.57 1.78
N LYS A 77 12.65 -5.70 1.75
CA LYS A 77 11.25 -5.78 1.30
C LYS A 77 10.42 -6.53 2.33
N CYS A 78 9.14 -6.24 2.39
CA CYS A 78 8.21 -7.00 3.20
C CYS A 78 8.00 -8.38 2.56
N VAL A 79 8.50 -9.43 3.19
CA VAL A 79 8.30 -10.82 2.76
C VAL A 79 7.19 -11.41 3.62
N LEU A 80 6.10 -11.82 2.98
CA LEU A 80 4.93 -12.37 3.66
C LEU A 80 5.28 -13.66 4.41
N GLU A 81 4.68 -13.83 5.58
CA GLU A 81 4.78 -15.08 6.35
C GLU A 81 4.08 -16.24 5.65
N ASP A 82 2.98 -15.93 4.97
CA ASP A 82 2.11 -16.89 4.30
C ASP A 82 1.61 -16.28 2.98
N PRO A 83 2.33 -16.51 1.86
CA PRO A 83 2.01 -15.90 0.57
C PRO A 83 0.73 -16.45 -0.06
N ASP A 84 0.20 -17.57 0.43
CA ASP A 84 -0.99 -18.24 -0.10
C ASP A 84 -2.29 -17.69 0.53
N LYS A 85 -2.18 -16.89 1.60
CA LYS A 85 -3.35 -16.24 2.21
C LYS A 85 -3.89 -15.11 1.34
N PRO A 86 -5.22 -14.95 1.30
CA PRO A 86 -5.85 -13.82 0.62
C PRO A 86 -5.39 -12.49 1.23
N PHE A 87 -5.21 -11.47 0.40
CA PHE A 87 -4.55 -10.21 0.75
C PHE A 87 -5.16 -9.50 1.97
N GLU A 88 -6.47 -9.66 2.19
CA GLU A 88 -7.24 -9.10 3.29
C GLU A 88 -6.81 -9.63 4.67
N ILE A 89 -6.15 -10.79 4.71
CA ILE A 89 -5.77 -11.50 5.95
C ILE A 89 -4.27 -11.91 5.93
N GLY A 90 -3.66 -11.95 4.73
CA GLY A 90 -2.29 -12.38 4.46
C GLY A 90 -1.28 -11.24 4.34
N GLY A 91 -1.64 -10.01 4.68
CA GLY A 91 -0.75 -8.85 4.54
C GLY A 91 0.48 -8.85 5.47
N MET A 92 0.56 -9.75 6.46
CA MET A 92 1.64 -9.77 7.45
C MET A 92 2.91 -10.46 6.94
N GLY A 93 4.06 -9.83 7.19
CA GLY A 93 5.37 -10.27 6.77
C GLY A 93 6.49 -9.71 7.64
N HIS A 94 7.73 -9.86 7.17
CA HIS A 94 8.91 -9.28 7.81
C HIS A 94 9.82 -8.57 6.81
N CYS A 95 10.42 -7.47 7.24
CA CYS A 95 11.39 -6.73 6.43
C CYS A 95 12.68 -7.53 6.26
N THR A 96 12.85 -8.12 5.08
CA THR A 96 13.94 -9.05 4.75
C THR A 96 14.82 -8.47 3.64
N LEU A 97 16.12 -8.73 3.69
CA LEU A 97 17.06 -8.33 2.64
C LEU A 97 16.62 -8.88 1.27
N ILE A 98 16.62 -8.02 0.25
CA ILE A 98 16.14 -8.37 -1.10
C ILE A 98 16.87 -9.60 -1.66
N ASN A 99 18.17 -9.76 -1.37
CA ASN A 99 19.00 -10.89 -1.83
C ASN A 99 18.83 -12.19 -1.02
N ALA A 100 18.18 -12.17 0.14
CA ALA A 100 17.92 -13.40 0.91
C ALA A 100 16.77 -14.24 0.31
N THR A 101 15.96 -13.63 -0.57
CA THR A 101 14.79 -14.28 -1.16
C THR A 101 15.13 -15.39 -2.16
N GLU A 102 16.33 -15.38 -2.77
CA GLU A 102 16.74 -16.42 -3.71
C GLU A 102 17.00 -17.78 -3.02
N THR A 103 17.35 -17.75 -1.73
CA THR A 103 17.62 -18.96 -0.94
C THR A 103 16.40 -19.60 -0.29
N SER A 104 15.22 -18.95 -0.29
CA SER A 104 14.06 -19.45 0.45
C SER A 104 13.00 -20.18 -0.40
N HIS A 105 13.06 -20.09 -1.73
CA HIS A 105 12.18 -20.86 -2.63
C HIS A 105 12.76 -22.20 -3.08
N THR A 106 13.90 -22.61 -2.52
CA THR A 106 14.53 -23.91 -2.74
C THR A 106 14.75 -24.62 -1.41
N SER A 107 13.67 -24.94 -0.70
CA SER A 107 13.75 -25.97 0.35
C SER A 107 12.43 -26.71 0.54
N LYS A 108 12.33 -27.78 -0.25
CA LYS A 108 11.71 -29.09 0.04
C LYS A 108 10.20 -29.27 -0.09
#